data_AF-A0A7J9YX60-F1
#
_entry.id   AF-A0A7J9YX60-F1
#
_cell.length_a   1.000
_cell.length_b   1.000
_cell.length_c   1.000
_cell.angle_alpha   90.00
_cell.angle_beta   90.00
_cell.angle_gamma   90.00
#
_symmetry.space_group_name_H-M   'P 1'
#
loop_
_entity.id
_entity.type
_entity.pdbx_description
1 polymer ?
#
loop_
_entity_poly.entity_id
_entity_poly.type
_entity_poly.pdbx_seq_one_letter_code
_entity_poly.pdbx_strand_id
1 'polypeptide(L)'
;MNADTLVQISQVRGDAPINDQHTPILLFLWKLGWPLGVRPGVLLLIQAAVFLIGSYLVLRVALRPLGASIAAALVALSPPVLGQLGLLGRDTWFVCLLVLTFGLIALAARRPGRPATWPLVLAAVAAFLCLAARQNAAPAVAIAVIAVAFLLWGPRLDGRRRLVRLGAPIVAGLALTIVVLGAQVAAVRVAGTFTVHPTQGVYIYDLAAFSRREDRSLFPDSVYAGGVGAIESTSSLDNIIPMVAGPNAIFHTPLSGEQTADLGDAWLDYVFDHPFDWLDVHWDAWLRQIGLTAGELVVYHPGIDPNPFGYEIAFTDSNRTLVDYLKLFVSDGSLDSGLFIYRPFIYLLLAAAAAWWLLRRGREAAIVGALALAGLAYQVGFFLATVATQYRFEFPAVVLGMLATVAAVALAIRARVERHRASAAAPG
;
A
#
# COMPACT_ATOMS: atom_id res chain seq x y z
N MET A 1 13.58 1.84 -11.88
CA MET A 1 12.34 2.21 -12.58
C MET A 1 11.95 1.05 -13.45
N ASN A 2 10.85 0.40 -13.14
CA ASN A 2 10.36 -0.72 -13.93
C ASN A 2 9.47 -0.22 -15.08
N ALA A 3 9.00 -1.14 -15.93
CA ALA A 3 8.07 -0.85 -17.02
C ALA A 3 6.86 0.00 -16.58
N ASP A 4 6.25 -0.30 -15.43
CA ASP A 4 5.11 0.45 -14.89
C ASP A 4 5.48 1.91 -14.55
N THR A 5 6.66 2.13 -13.95
CA THR A 5 7.19 3.49 -13.74
C THR A 5 7.41 4.21 -15.07
N LEU A 6 7.97 3.53 -16.08
CA LEU A 6 8.27 4.13 -17.38
C LEU A 6 7.00 4.55 -18.12
N VAL A 7 5.93 3.75 -18.04
CA VAL A 7 4.61 4.14 -18.57
C VAL A 7 4.09 5.39 -17.85
N GLN A 8 4.15 5.46 -16.52
CA GLN A 8 3.77 6.66 -15.78
C GLN A 8 4.58 7.90 -16.20
N ILE A 9 5.88 7.76 -16.44
CA ILE A 9 6.72 8.85 -16.93
C ILE A 9 6.32 9.29 -18.34
N SER A 10 5.99 8.35 -19.24
CA SER A 10 5.48 8.69 -20.58
C SER A 10 4.19 9.54 -20.50
N GLN A 11 3.30 9.22 -19.56
CA GLN A 11 2.06 9.97 -19.33
C GLN A 11 2.29 11.38 -18.79
N VAL A 12 3.24 11.50 -17.86
CA VAL A 12 3.66 12.79 -17.28
C VAL A 12 4.29 13.69 -18.34
N ARG A 13 5.09 13.13 -19.24
CA ARG A 13 5.71 13.84 -20.37
C ARG A 13 4.70 14.27 -21.44
N GLY A 14 3.54 13.60 -21.50
CA GLY A 14 2.54 13.79 -22.55
C GLY A 14 2.77 12.93 -23.79
N ASP A 15 3.70 11.98 -23.73
CA ASP A 15 3.95 10.99 -24.79
C ASP A 15 2.81 9.96 -24.86
N ALA A 16 2.11 9.74 -23.74
CA ALA A 16 0.93 8.91 -23.65
C ALA A 16 -0.20 9.65 -22.89
N PRO A 17 -1.49 9.32 -23.13
CA PRO A 17 -2.58 9.87 -22.33
C PRO A 17 -2.55 9.32 -20.90
N ILE A 18 -2.89 10.17 -19.93
CA ILE A 18 -3.13 9.74 -18.56
C ILE A 18 -4.40 8.86 -18.54
N ASN A 19 -4.30 7.68 -17.95
CA ASN A 19 -5.39 6.71 -17.86
C ASN A 19 -5.71 6.29 -16.42
N ASP A 20 -6.86 5.64 -16.22
CA ASP A 20 -7.37 5.21 -14.91
C ASP A 20 -6.73 3.92 -14.37
N GLN A 21 -5.89 3.22 -15.14
CA GLN A 21 -5.07 2.10 -14.63
C GLN A 21 -4.08 2.55 -13.56
N HIS A 22 -3.55 3.77 -13.70
CA HIS A 22 -2.52 4.31 -12.81
C HIS A 22 -3.15 5.24 -11.77
N THR A 23 -2.52 6.39 -11.51
CA THR A 23 -2.88 7.32 -10.44
C THR A 23 -3.05 8.72 -11.01
N PRO A 24 -4.14 9.01 -11.75
CA PRO A 24 -4.25 10.20 -12.57
C PRO A 24 -3.94 11.50 -11.85
N ILE A 25 -4.42 11.64 -10.61
CA ILE A 25 -4.20 12.82 -9.78
C ILE A 25 -2.71 12.97 -9.42
N LEU A 26 -2.04 11.88 -9.04
CA LEU A 26 -0.62 11.89 -8.71
C LEU A 26 0.22 12.22 -9.95
N LEU A 27 -0.09 11.61 -11.09
CA LEU A 27 0.59 11.88 -12.36
C LEU A 27 0.35 13.32 -12.84
N PHE A 28 -0.83 13.87 -12.63
CA PHE A 28 -1.11 15.27 -12.94
C PHE A 28 -0.22 16.20 -12.10
N LEU A 29 -0.04 15.92 -10.80
CA LEU A 29 0.87 16.69 -9.95
C LEU A 29 2.32 16.59 -10.42
N TRP A 30 2.78 15.40 -10.84
CA TRP A 30 4.11 15.23 -11.43
C TRP A 30 4.24 16.02 -12.74
N LYS A 31 3.20 16.00 -13.58
CA LYS A 31 3.13 16.74 -14.83
C LYS A 31 3.19 18.25 -14.62
N LEU A 32 2.55 18.79 -13.59
CA LEU A 32 2.67 20.21 -13.22
C LEU A 32 4.10 20.59 -12.81
N GLY A 33 4.81 19.68 -12.13
CA GLY A 33 6.23 19.89 -11.78
C GLY A 33 7.19 19.72 -12.95
N TRP A 34 6.77 19.06 -14.03
CA TRP A 34 7.65 18.67 -15.12
C TRP A 34 8.31 19.85 -15.85
N PRO A 35 7.61 20.97 -16.15
CA PRO A 35 8.23 22.17 -16.72
C PRO A 35 9.21 22.85 -15.76
N LEU A 36 9.05 22.65 -14.44
CA LEU A 36 9.91 23.23 -13.40
C LEU A 36 11.20 22.40 -13.17
N GLY A 37 11.45 21.39 -14.00
CA GLY A 37 12.62 20.51 -13.85
C GLY A 37 12.43 19.39 -12.83
N VAL A 38 11.21 19.15 -12.34
CA VAL A 38 10.93 17.97 -11.51
C VAL A 38 11.02 16.73 -12.40
N ARG A 39 12.11 15.98 -12.22
CA ARG A 39 12.45 14.75 -12.96
C ARG A 39 12.38 13.53 -12.01
N PRO A 40 12.48 12.28 -12.51
CA PRO A 40 12.35 11.09 -11.68
C PRO A 40 13.22 11.08 -10.41
N GLY A 41 14.46 11.55 -10.49
CA GLY A 41 15.34 11.64 -9.31
C GLY A 41 14.84 12.59 -8.22
N VAL A 42 14.24 13.73 -8.62
CA VAL A 42 13.63 14.68 -7.67
C VAL A 42 12.37 14.08 -7.05
N LEU A 43 11.54 13.40 -7.84
CA LEU A 43 10.36 12.69 -7.35
C LEU A 43 10.73 11.62 -6.32
N LEU A 44 11.78 10.85 -6.59
CA LEU A 44 12.31 9.83 -5.67
C LEU A 44 12.81 10.46 -4.36
N LEU A 45 13.52 11.60 -4.45
CA LEU A 45 13.97 12.34 -3.27
C LEU A 45 12.79 12.84 -2.43
N ILE A 46 11.76 13.41 -3.06
CA ILE A 46 10.55 13.87 -2.35
C ILE A 46 9.83 12.68 -1.70
N GLN A 47 9.69 11.56 -2.42
CA GLN A 47 9.10 10.32 -1.90
C GLN A 47 9.83 9.86 -0.62
N ALA A 48 11.16 9.75 -0.66
CA ALA A 48 11.97 9.37 0.49
C ALA A 48 11.86 10.38 1.65
N ALA A 49 11.85 11.68 1.35
CA ALA A 49 11.68 12.72 2.37
C ALA A 49 10.31 12.64 3.06
N VAL A 50 9.24 12.45 2.29
CA VAL A 50 7.87 12.26 2.81
C VAL A 50 7.81 11.05 3.73
N PHE A 51 8.40 9.92 3.32
CA PHE A 51 8.51 8.72 4.15
C PHE A 51 9.22 8.97 5.48
N LEU A 52 10.41 9.60 5.43
CA LEU A 52 11.24 9.84 6.60
C LEU A 52 10.57 10.83 7.57
N ILE A 53 9.95 11.89 7.06
CA ILE A 53 9.20 12.86 7.86
C ILE A 53 8.02 12.16 8.56
N GLY A 54 7.22 11.39 7.82
CA GLY A 54 6.09 10.65 8.38
C GLY A 54 6.54 9.66 9.46
N SER A 55 7.57 8.86 9.16
CA SER A 55 8.15 7.87 10.08
C SER A 55 8.67 8.52 11.35
N TYR A 56 9.41 9.62 11.21
CA TYR A 56 9.88 10.42 12.35
C TYR A 56 8.71 10.89 13.21
N LEU A 57 7.67 11.48 12.61
CA LEU A 57 6.52 12.01 13.35
C LEU A 57 5.74 10.91 14.09
N VAL A 58 5.57 9.73 13.50
CA VAL A 58 4.99 8.56 14.16
C VAL A 58 5.85 8.14 15.35
N LEU A 59 7.15 7.95 15.14
CA LEU A 59 8.07 7.46 16.16
C LEU A 59 8.30 8.47 17.30
N ARG A 60 8.05 9.76 17.06
CA ARG A 60 8.07 10.80 18.10
C ARG A 60 7.00 10.64 19.19
N VAL A 61 6.01 9.77 19.00
CA VAL A 61 5.09 9.35 20.07
C VAL A 61 5.83 8.57 21.15
N ALA A 62 6.79 7.74 20.76
CA ALA A 62 7.48 6.82 21.67
C ALA A 62 8.90 7.29 22.05
N LEU A 63 9.57 8.00 21.14
CA LEU A 63 10.99 8.30 21.23
C LEU A 63 11.26 9.82 21.31
N ARG A 64 12.40 10.15 21.92
CA ARG A 64 12.99 11.50 21.88
C ARG A 64 13.42 11.86 20.44
N PRO A 65 13.63 13.15 20.10
CA PRO A 65 13.95 13.58 18.73
C PRO A 65 15.01 12.73 18.03
N LEU A 66 16.20 12.63 18.63
CA LEU A 66 17.31 11.88 18.06
C LEU A 66 16.97 10.39 17.88
N GLY A 67 16.35 9.77 18.89
CA GLY A 67 15.95 8.37 18.83
C GLY A 67 14.93 8.10 17.72
N ALA A 68 13.96 8.99 17.53
CA ALA A 68 12.98 8.88 16.45
C ALA A 68 13.63 9.05 15.06
N SER A 69 14.59 9.97 14.92
CA SER A 69 15.33 10.15 13.66
C SER A 69 16.18 8.94 13.31
N ILE A 70 16.94 8.40 14.28
CA ILE A 70 17.75 7.19 14.09
C ILE A 70 16.83 6.01 13.75
N ALA A 71 15.76 5.79 14.50
CA ALA A 71 14.84 4.69 14.24
C ALA A 71 14.13 4.82 12.87
N ALA A 72 13.73 6.03 12.46
CA ALA A 72 13.17 6.26 11.13
C ALA A 72 14.18 5.92 10.02
N ALA A 73 15.45 6.32 10.18
CA ALA A 73 16.51 5.98 9.24
C ALA A 73 16.79 4.47 9.20
N LEU A 74 16.83 3.79 10.36
CA LEU A 74 17.02 2.34 10.42
C LEU A 74 15.88 1.57 9.77
N VAL A 75 14.63 2.01 9.95
CA VAL A 75 13.48 1.42 9.23
C VAL A 75 13.62 1.65 7.73
N ALA A 76 13.93 2.87 7.28
CA ALA A 76 14.11 3.19 5.87
C ALA A 76 15.25 2.39 5.20
N LEU A 77 16.35 2.16 5.92
CA LEU A 77 17.53 1.43 5.46
C LEU A 77 17.40 -0.09 5.62
N SER A 78 16.37 -0.58 6.31
CA SER A 78 16.16 -2.02 6.44
C SER A 78 15.90 -2.67 5.08
N PRO A 79 16.38 -3.90 4.81
CA PRO A 79 16.25 -4.53 3.49
C PRO A 79 14.80 -4.63 2.96
N PRO A 80 13.79 -4.98 3.79
CA PRO A 80 12.38 -4.99 3.39
C PRO A 80 11.84 -3.65 2.89
N VAL A 81 12.42 -2.54 3.39
CA VAL A 81 11.94 -1.20 3.10
C VAL A 81 12.75 -0.52 2.01
N LEU A 82 14.07 -0.62 2.09
CA LEU A 82 14.98 0.11 1.22
C LEU A 82 14.79 -0.25 -0.26
N GLY A 83 14.59 -1.54 -0.57
CA GLY A 83 14.37 -2.00 -1.93
C GLY A 83 13.15 -1.36 -2.59
N GLN A 84 12.02 -1.32 -1.88
CA GLN A 84 10.79 -0.74 -2.40
C GLN A 84 10.77 0.80 -2.30
N LEU A 85 11.41 1.39 -1.28
CA LEU A 85 11.52 2.83 -1.14
C LEU A 85 12.37 3.46 -2.27
N GLY A 86 13.36 2.72 -2.79
CA GLY A 86 14.15 3.09 -3.96
C GLY A 86 13.41 2.97 -5.29
N LEU A 87 12.26 2.27 -5.32
CA LEU A 87 11.41 2.18 -6.50
C LEU A 87 10.51 3.42 -6.57
N LEU A 88 10.63 4.18 -7.66
CA LEU A 88 9.67 5.23 -7.98
C LEU A 88 8.40 4.59 -8.53
N GLY A 89 7.29 4.70 -7.81
CA GLY A 89 6.01 4.14 -8.26
C GLY A 89 4.87 4.47 -7.32
N ARG A 90 3.64 4.29 -7.81
CA ARG A 90 2.43 4.58 -7.04
C ARG A 90 2.35 3.84 -5.71
N ASP A 91 2.83 2.59 -5.68
CA ASP A 91 2.78 1.72 -4.50
C ASP A 91 3.63 2.31 -3.37
N THR A 92 4.81 2.81 -3.71
CA THR A 92 5.71 3.48 -2.76
C THR A 92 5.16 4.82 -2.32
N TRP A 93 4.61 5.63 -3.24
CA TRP A 93 3.94 6.89 -2.90
C TRP A 93 2.76 6.71 -1.96
N PHE A 94 1.95 5.67 -2.17
CA PHE A 94 0.87 5.29 -1.28
C PHE A 94 1.39 5.10 0.16
N VAL A 95 2.42 4.28 0.35
CA VAL A 95 3.02 4.06 1.68
C VAL A 95 3.57 5.33 2.29
N CYS A 96 4.33 6.12 1.52
CA CYS A 96 4.93 7.36 1.99
C CYS A 96 3.86 8.35 2.48
N LEU A 97 2.79 8.52 1.72
CA LEU A 97 1.68 9.41 2.05
C LEU A 97 0.84 8.88 3.22
N LEU A 98 0.65 7.57 3.33
CA LEU A 98 -0.05 6.96 4.46
C LEU A 98 0.73 7.13 5.77
N VAL A 99 2.03 6.87 5.74
CA VAL A 99 2.92 7.09 6.90
C VAL A 99 2.97 8.57 7.28
N LEU A 100 3.03 9.48 6.30
CA LEU A 100 2.93 10.93 6.55
C LEU A 100 1.59 11.31 7.18
N THR A 101 0.49 10.76 6.68
CA THR A 101 -0.87 10.99 7.21
C THR A 101 -0.91 10.66 8.70
N PHE A 102 -0.52 9.44 9.09
CA PHE A 102 -0.48 9.05 10.49
C PHE A 102 0.54 9.84 11.32
N GLY A 103 1.68 10.21 10.73
CA GLY A 103 2.66 11.10 11.37
C GLY A 103 2.07 12.47 11.71
N LEU A 104 1.32 13.07 10.80
CA LEU A 104 0.64 14.35 11.01
C LEU A 104 -0.51 14.23 12.04
N ILE A 105 -1.26 13.12 12.03
CA ILE A 105 -2.26 12.79 13.05
C ILE A 105 -1.59 12.64 14.43
N ALA A 106 -0.45 11.97 14.51
CA ALA A 106 0.33 11.84 15.74
C ALA A 106 0.86 13.19 16.23
N LEU A 107 1.33 14.05 15.33
CA LEU A 107 1.74 15.41 15.64
C LEU A 107 0.57 16.24 16.22
N ALA A 108 -0.62 16.10 15.65
CA ALA A 108 -1.84 16.73 16.15
C ALA A 108 -2.22 16.21 17.55
N ALA A 109 -2.14 14.89 17.75
CA ALA A 109 -2.48 14.25 19.02
C ALA A 109 -1.57 14.70 20.19
N ARG A 110 -0.30 14.99 19.91
CA ARG A 110 0.71 15.47 20.87
C ARG A 110 0.59 16.95 21.27
N ARG A 111 -0.39 17.68 20.73
CA ARG A 111 -0.61 19.11 20.99
C ARG A 111 -1.97 19.37 21.67
N PRO A 112 -2.24 18.81 22.86
CA PRO A 112 -3.49 19.06 23.56
C PRO A 112 -3.66 20.56 23.88
N GLY A 113 -4.87 21.09 23.67
CA GLY A 113 -5.22 22.49 24.00
C GLY A 113 -4.74 23.57 23.01
N ARG A 114 -4.01 23.22 21.95
CA ARG A 114 -3.66 24.15 20.85
C ARG A 114 -4.45 23.80 19.59
N PRO A 115 -4.74 24.77 18.71
CA PRO A 115 -5.37 24.48 17.43
C PRO A 115 -4.45 23.57 16.61
N ALA A 116 -4.77 22.29 16.59
CA ALA A 116 -4.12 21.28 15.77
C ALA A 116 -4.73 21.24 14.35
N THR A 117 -5.21 22.38 13.86
CA THR A 117 -5.91 22.50 12.58
C THR A 117 -4.98 22.24 11.41
N TRP A 118 -3.83 22.91 11.34
CA TRP A 118 -2.90 22.74 10.22
C TRP A 118 -2.38 21.29 10.05
N PRO A 119 -1.94 20.53 11.08
CA PRO A 119 -1.49 19.18 10.85
C PRO A 119 -2.63 18.25 10.41
N LEU A 120 -3.86 18.49 10.89
CA LEU A 120 -5.03 17.71 10.46
C LEU A 120 -5.45 18.05 9.02
N VAL A 121 -5.35 19.30 8.60
CA VAL A 121 -5.56 19.70 7.20
C VAL A 121 -4.53 19.03 6.30
N LEU A 122 -3.24 19.07 6.66
CA LEU A 122 -2.21 18.39 5.90
C LEU A 122 -2.39 16.86 5.93
N ALA A 123 -2.86 16.28 7.04
CA ALA A 123 -3.19 14.86 7.11
C ALA A 123 -4.34 14.50 6.16
N ALA A 124 -5.37 15.35 6.06
CA ALA A 124 -6.48 15.15 5.13
C ALA A 124 -6.00 15.24 3.66
N VAL A 125 -5.14 16.20 3.33
CA VAL A 125 -4.52 16.30 2.00
C VAL A 125 -3.65 15.07 1.70
N ALA A 126 -2.81 14.64 2.65
CA ALA A 126 -1.98 13.45 2.49
C ALA A 126 -2.84 12.18 2.34
N ALA A 127 -3.93 12.04 3.09
CA ALA A 127 -4.88 10.93 2.99
C ALA A 127 -5.61 10.91 1.65
N PHE A 128 -6.00 12.09 1.14
CA PHE A 128 -6.59 12.24 -0.18
C PHE A 128 -5.60 11.78 -1.26
N LEU A 129 -4.36 12.27 -1.24
CA LEU A 129 -3.34 11.88 -2.20
C LEU A 129 -2.96 10.39 -2.07
N CYS A 130 -2.95 9.86 -0.85
CA CYS A 130 -2.72 8.45 -0.57
C CYS A 130 -3.78 7.58 -1.27
N LEU A 131 -5.07 7.90 -1.10
CA LEU A 131 -6.15 7.17 -1.76
C LEU A 131 -6.08 7.31 -3.29
N ALA A 132 -5.68 8.49 -3.78
CA ALA A 132 -5.49 8.73 -5.20
C ALA A 132 -4.32 7.93 -5.80
N ALA A 133 -3.33 7.58 -4.96
CA ALA A 133 -2.22 6.73 -5.34
C ALA A 133 -2.62 5.24 -5.40
N ARG A 134 -3.65 4.83 -4.64
CA ARG A 134 -4.13 3.43 -4.63
C ARG A 134 -5.58 3.31 -4.14
N GLN A 135 -6.50 3.06 -5.07
CA GLN A 135 -7.93 2.96 -4.76
C GLN A 135 -8.29 1.71 -3.93
N ASN A 136 -7.66 0.57 -4.24
CA ASN A 136 -7.88 -0.70 -3.51
C ASN A 136 -7.40 -0.65 -2.04
N ALA A 137 -6.72 0.42 -1.64
CA ALA A 137 -6.28 0.65 -0.27
C ALA A 137 -7.23 1.53 0.56
N ALA A 138 -8.46 1.76 0.09
CA ALA A 138 -9.50 2.49 0.82
C ALA A 138 -9.69 2.05 2.29
N PRO A 139 -9.64 0.75 2.64
CA PRO A 139 -9.74 0.32 4.04
C PRO A 139 -8.66 0.93 4.95
N ALA A 140 -7.42 1.04 4.49
CA ALA A 140 -6.32 1.61 5.26
C ALA A 140 -6.52 3.11 5.51
N VAL A 141 -6.99 3.84 4.49
CA VAL A 141 -7.31 5.27 4.59
C VAL A 141 -8.50 5.49 5.51
N ALA A 142 -9.52 4.61 5.48
CA ALA A 142 -10.65 4.66 6.40
C ALA A 142 -10.18 4.63 7.86
N ILE A 143 -9.21 3.78 8.21
CA ILE A 143 -8.64 3.76 9.57
C ILE A 143 -8.01 5.11 9.95
N ALA A 144 -7.29 5.77 9.03
CA ALA A 144 -6.72 7.09 9.28
C ALA A 144 -7.81 8.16 9.52
N VAL A 145 -8.88 8.15 8.72
CA VAL A 145 -9.99 9.11 8.87
C VAL A 145 -10.75 8.85 10.18
N ILE A 146 -10.99 7.58 10.53
CA ILE A 146 -11.58 7.19 11.82
C ILE A 146 -10.71 7.71 12.98
N ALA A 147 -9.38 7.58 12.88
CA ALA A 147 -8.47 8.11 13.88
C ALA A 147 -8.58 9.64 14.04
N VAL A 148 -8.69 10.39 12.92
CA VAL A 148 -8.96 11.84 12.96
C VAL A 148 -10.29 12.14 13.65
N ALA A 149 -11.36 11.43 13.29
CA ALA A 149 -12.67 11.61 13.90
C ALA A 149 -12.63 11.35 15.42
N PHE A 150 -11.92 10.32 15.87
CA PHE A 150 -11.69 10.07 17.30
C PHE A 150 -10.95 11.22 17.99
N LEU A 151 -9.93 11.81 17.36
CA LEU A 151 -9.20 12.94 17.94
C LEU A 151 -10.06 14.20 18.07
N LEU A 152 -10.93 14.45 17.09
CA LEU A 152 -11.79 15.64 17.01
C LEU A 152 -13.05 15.53 17.87
N TRP A 153 -13.65 14.34 17.94
CA TRP A 153 -14.96 14.14 18.58
C TRP A 153 -14.89 13.38 19.89
N GLY A 154 -13.84 12.60 20.14
CA GLY A 154 -13.69 11.83 21.39
C GLY A 154 -13.99 12.65 22.65
N PRO A 155 -13.31 13.80 22.86
CA PRO A 155 -13.56 14.66 24.03
C PRO A 155 -14.98 15.22 24.12
N ARG A 156 -15.66 15.42 22.98
CA ARG A 156 -17.04 15.94 22.92
C ARG A 156 -18.08 14.86 23.17
N LEU A 157 -17.69 13.59 23.04
CA LEU A 157 -18.53 12.42 23.24
C LEU A 157 -18.30 11.76 24.60
N ASP A 158 -17.39 12.30 25.41
CA ASP A 158 -17.18 11.85 26.79
C ASP A 158 -18.45 12.09 27.62
N GLY A 159 -18.94 11.02 28.26
CA GLY A 159 -20.23 10.99 28.97
C GLY A 159 -21.41 10.41 28.18
N ARG A 160 -21.27 10.18 26.86
CA ARG A 160 -22.30 9.45 26.08
C ARG A 160 -22.16 7.93 26.21
N ARG A 161 -23.22 7.20 25.86
CA ARG A 161 -23.22 5.72 25.81
C ARG A 161 -22.02 5.24 24.98
N ARG A 162 -21.36 4.16 25.44
CA ARG A 162 -20.16 3.58 24.80
C ARG A 162 -20.35 3.33 23.30
N LEU A 163 -21.54 2.88 22.90
CA LEU A 163 -21.90 2.65 21.50
C LEU A 163 -21.80 3.92 20.65
N VAL A 164 -22.29 5.06 21.14
CA VAL A 164 -22.24 6.34 20.42
C VAL A 164 -20.81 6.87 20.34
N ARG A 165 -20.06 6.79 21.45
CA ARG A 165 -18.68 7.26 21.53
C ARG A 165 -17.75 6.53 20.55
N LEU A 166 -17.95 5.23 20.37
CA LEU A 166 -17.15 4.42 19.45
C LEU A 166 -17.72 4.40 18.04
N GLY A 167 -19.04 4.32 17.89
CA GLY A 167 -19.71 4.18 16.60
C GLY A 167 -19.72 5.45 15.76
N ALA A 168 -19.94 6.63 16.35
CA ALA A 168 -20.06 7.86 15.57
C ALA A 168 -18.78 8.22 14.80
N PRO A 169 -17.56 8.14 15.38
CA PRO A 169 -16.32 8.35 14.62
C PRO A 169 -16.11 7.32 13.50
N ILE A 170 -16.53 6.07 13.71
CA ILE A 170 -16.44 5.01 12.68
C ILE A 170 -17.33 5.35 11.49
N VAL A 171 -18.61 5.63 11.74
CA VAL A 171 -19.58 5.96 10.69
C VAL A 171 -19.16 7.22 9.93
N ALA A 172 -18.74 8.27 10.64
CA ALA A 172 -18.29 9.49 10.00
C ALA A 172 -16.99 9.30 9.21
N GLY A 173 -16.08 8.47 9.71
CA GLY A 173 -14.85 8.14 9.00
C GLY A 173 -15.13 7.40 7.69
N LEU A 174 -16.00 6.39 7.74
CA LEU A 174 -16.44 5.64 6.55
C LEU A 174 -17.16 6.55 5.54
N ALA A 175 -18.10 7.38 6.00
CA ALA A 175 -18.83 8.31 5.15
C ALA A 175 -17.88 9.30 4.47
N LEU A 176 -16.91 9.85 5.20
CA LEU A 176 -15.92 10.76 4.62
C LEU A 176 -14.99 10.04 3.64
N THR A 177 -14.59 8.79 3.90
CA THR A 177 -13.83 7.99 2.92
C THR A 177 -14.62 7.79 1.63
N ILE A 178 -15.92 7.51 1.70
CA ILE A 178 -16.80 7.39 0.52
C ILE A 178 -16.87 8.73 -0.23
N VAL A 179 -17.00 9.86 0.48
CA VAL A 179 -16.98 11.19 -0.13
C VAL A 179 -15.66 11.47 -0.84
N VAL A 180 -14.52 11.10 -0.22
CA VAL A 180 -13.20 11.24 -0.84
C VAL A 180 -13.08 10.39 -2.10
N LEU A 181 -13.54 9.13 -2.08
CA LEU A 181 -13.58 8.26 -3.25
C LEU A 181 -14.44 8.87 -4.38
N GLY A 182 -15.64 9.34 -4.05
CA GLY A 182 -16.52 10.01 -5.01
C GLY A 182 -15.90 11.27 -5.61
N ALA A 183 -15.23 12.09 -4.80
CA ALA A 183 -14.50 13.27 -5.26
C ALA A 183 -13.34 12.91 -6.19
N GLN A 184 -12.64 11.80 -5.95
CA GLN A 184 -11.59 11.33 -6.86
C GLN A 184 -12.14 10.84 -8.18
N VAL A 185 -13.23 10.06 -8.17
CA VAL A 185 -13.91 9.63 -9.39
C VAL A 185 -14.35 10.83 -10.21
N ALA A 186 -14.94 11.84 -9.57
CA ALA A 186 -15.32 13.08 -10.22
C ALA A 186 -14.12 13.84 -10.80
N ALA A 187 -13.03 13.97 -10.04
CA ALA A 187 -11.82 14.66 -10.49
C ALA A 187 -11.17 13.95 -11.69
N VAL A 188 -11.12 12.62 -11.67
CA VAL A 188 -10.61 11.78 -12.76
C VAL A 188 -11.46 11.97 -14.02
N ARG A 189 -12.80 11.96 -13.90
CA ARG A 189 -13.72 12.23 -15.02
C ARG A 189 -13.53 13.62 -15.61
N VAL A 190 -13.44 14.66 -14.76
CA VAL A 190 -13.24 16.05 -15.20
C VAL A 190 -11.88 16.24 -15.87
N ALA A 191 -10.85 15.53 -15.42
CA ALA A 191 -9.53 15.56 -16.02
C ALA A 191 -9.45 14.89 -17.41
N GLY A 192 -10.54 14.25 -17.88
CA GLY A 192 -10.60 13.61 -19.20
C GLY A 192 -9.67 12.40 -19.32
N THR A 193 -9.51 11.63 -18.24
CA THR A 193 -8.63 10.46 -18.24
C THR A 193 -9.15 9.37 -19.17
N PHE A 194 -8.23 8.74 -19.90
CA PHE A 194 -8.55 7.59 -20.73
C PHE A 194 -8.97 6.40 -19.84
N THR A 195 -10.12 5.82 -20.14
CA THR A 195 -10.66 4.67 -19.38
C THR A 195 -10.08 3.39 -19.95
N VAL A 196 -9.40 2.61 -19.11
CA VAL A 196 -8.83 1.31 -19.47
C VAL A 196 -9.32 0.20 -18.54
N HIS A 197 -10.43 0.42 -17.84
CA HIS A 197 -11.17 -0.60 -17.10
C HIS A 197 -10.26 -1.50 -16.22
N PRO A 198 -9.57 -0.95 -15.20
CA PRO A 198 -8.62 -1.70 -14.38
C PRO A 198 -9.21 -2.97 -13.73
N THR A 199 -10.53 -3.00 -13.51
CA THR A 199 -11.26 -4.15 -12.98
C THR A 199 -11.20 -5.39 -13.88
N GLN A 200 -10.98 -5.21 -15.20
CA GLN A 200 -10.82 -6.34 -16.13
C GLN A 200 -9.69 -7.29 -15.70
N GLY A 201 -8.65 -6.76 -15.03
CA GLY A 201 -7.56 -7.57 -14.51
C GLY A 201 -8.02 -8.55 -13.43
N VAL A 202 -8.93 -8.13 -12.54
CA VAL A 202 -9.49 -9.03 -11.51
C VAL A 202 -10.29 -10.14 -12.18
N TYR A 203 -11.16 -9.77 -13.13
CA TYR A 203 -11.99 -10.76 -13.82
C TYR A 203 -11.15 -11.76 -14.62
N ILE A 204 -10.13 -11.30 -15.36
CA ILE A 204 -9.21 -12.18 -16.09
C ILE A 204 -8.46 -13.11 -15.14
N TYR A 205 -7.96 -12.59 -14.02
CA TYR A 205 -7.20 -13.37 -13.05
C TYR A 205 -8.04 -14.50 -12.45
N ASP A 206 -9.25 -14.17 -12.01
CA ASP A 206 -10.16 -15.12 -11.37
C ASP A 206 -10.72 -16.14 -12.37
N LEU A 207 -11.23 -15.69 -13.52
CA LEU A 207 -11.77 -16.59 -14.55
C LEU A 207 -10.68 -17.53 -15.10
N ALA A 208 -9.43 -17.11 -15.16
CA ALA A 208 -8.32 -17.99 -15.53
C ALA A 208 -8.10 -19.09 -14.48
N ALA A 209 -8.12 -18.73 -13.19
CA ALA A 209 -7.98 -19.70 -12.11
C ALA A 209 -9.16 -20.70 -12.10
N PHE A 210 -10.38 -20.23 -12.31
CA PHE A 210 -11.57 -21.07 -12.42
C PHE A 210 -11.52 -21.98 -13.65
N SER A 211 -11.14 -21.43 -14.82
CA SER A 211 -11.04 -22.19 -16.07
C SER A 211 -10.08 -23.38 -15.95
N ARG A 212 -8.98 -23.21 -15.20
CA ARG A 212 -8.03 -24.28 -14.90
C ARG A 212 -8.57 -25.36 -13.99
N ARG A 213 -9.41 -25.00 -13.03
CA ARG A 213 -10.04 -25.98 -12.14
C ARG A 213 -11.11 -26.79 -12.88
N GLU A 214 -11.86 -26.13 -13.75
CA GLU A 214 -12.97 -26.71 -14.52
C GLU A 214 -12.53 -27.40 -15.82
N ASP A 215 -11.24 -27.33 -16.17
CA ASP A 215 -10.67 -27.86 -17.42
C ASP A 215 -11.42 -27.38 -18.69
N ARG A 216 -11.90 -26.13 -18.66
CA ARG A 216 -12.62 -25.48 -19.77
C ARG A 216 -12.48 -23.97 -19.69
N SER A 217 -12.56 -23.28 -20.83
CA SER A 217 -12.61 -21.82 -20.83
C SER A 217 -13.93 -21.33 -20.24
N LEU A 218 -13.84 -20.45 -19.25
CA LEU A 218 -14.98 -19.71 -18.68
C LEU A 218 -15.05 -18.27 -19.21
N PHE A 219 -14.16 -17.92 -20.14
CA PHE A 219 -14.19 -16.61 -20.77
C PHE A 219 -15.31 -16.53 -21.81
N PRO A 220 -16.00 -15.38 -21.94
CA PRO A 220 -16.90 -15.13 -23.06
C PRO A 220 -16.15 -15.22 -24.39
N ASP A 221 -16.79 -15.77 -25.42
CA ASP A 221 -16.22 -15.86 -26.78
C ASP A 221 -15.85 -14.49 -27.36
N SER A 222 -16.55 -13.43 -26.95
CA SER A 222 -16.26 -12.03 -27.33
C SER A 222 -14.90 -11.55 -26.82
N VAL A 223 -14.38 -12.17 -25.75
CA VAL A 223 -13.09 -11.84 -25.12
C VAL A 223 -12.02 -12.85 -25.52
N TYR A 224 -12.33 -14.15 -25.42
CA TYR A 224 -11.40 -15.23 -25.69
C TYR A 224 -12.11 -16.53 -26.07
N ALA A 225 -12.07 -16.86 -27.37
CA ALA A 225 -12.62 -18.10 -27.93
C ALA A 225 -11.59 -19.26 -28.02
N GLY A 226 -10.43 -19.13 -27.36
CA GLY A 226 -9.37 -20.15 -27.40
C GLY A 226 -9.59 -21.27 -26.37
N GLY A 227 -8.76 -22.31 -26.47
CA GLY A 227 -8.81 -23.46 -25.56
C GLY A 227 -8.10 -23.23 -24.22
N VAL A 228 -8.47 -24.03 -23.21
CA VAL A 228 -7.91 -23.94 -21.85
C VAL A 228 -6.38 -24.08 -21.80
N GLY A 229 -5.75 -24.81 -22.73
CA GLY A 229 -4.31 -25.01 -22.74
C GLY A 229 -3.48 -23.71 -22.87
N ALA A 230 -3.99 -22.67 -23.53
CA ALA A 230 -3.28 -21.38 -23.55
C ALA A 230 -3.47 -20.59 -22.25
N ILE A 231 -4.62 -20.76 -21.58
CA ILE A 231 -4.87 -20.23 -20.23
C ILE A 231 -3.89 -20.89 -19.25
N GLU A 232 -3.72 -22.21 -19.31
CA GLU A 232 -2.81 -22.95 -18.45
C GLU A 232 -1.35 -22.53 -18.62
N SER A 233 -0.92 -22.27 -19.86
CA SER A 233 0.48 -21.91 -20.15
C SER A 233 0.85 -20.47 -19.77
N THR A 234 -0.15 -19.59 -19.59
CA THR A 234 0.07 -18.17 -19.30
C THR A 234 -0.43 -17.71 -17.94
N SER A 235 -1.37 -18.43 -17.32
CA SER A 235 -1.92 -18.06 -16.02
C SER A 235 -1.06 -18.55 -14.86
N SER A 236 -0.92 -17.68 -13.86
CA SER A 236 -0.29 -18.02 -12.59
C SER A 236 -0.96 -17.23 -11.48
N LEU A 237 -1.05 -17.83 -10.28
CA LEU A 237 -1.43 -17.11 -9.08
C LEU A 237 -0.45 -15.95 -8.79
N ASP A 238 0.80 -16.07 -9.22
CA ASP A 238 1.83 -15.07 -8.94
C ASP A 238 1.61 -13.72 -9.59
N ASN A 239 1.12 -13.73 -10.84
CA ASN A 239 1.10 -12.55 -11.66
C ASN A 239 0.23 -12.75 -12.90
N ILE A 240 -0.72 -11.84 -13.11
CA ILE A 240 -1.55 -11.80 -14.32
C ILE A 240 -0.77 -11.35 -15.58
N ILE A 241 0.36 -10.66 -15.41
CA ILE A 241 1.06 -9.96 -16.50
C ILE A 241 1.30 -10.83 -17.75
N PRO A 242 1.75 -12.11 -17.66
CA PRO A 242 1.96 -12.94 -18.85
C PRO A 242 0.71 -13.17 -19.70
N MET A 243 -0.49 -13.03 -19.13
CA MET A 243 -1.76 -13.17 -19.84
C MET A 243 -2.14 -11.91 -20.62
N VAL A 244 -1.76 -10.73 -20.12
CA VAL A 244 -2.25 -9.42 -20.60
C VAL A 244 -1.18 -8.55 -21.25
N ALA A 245 0.10 -8.91 -21.11
CA ALA A 245 1.22 -8.18 -21.65
C ALA A 245 2.40 -9.10 -22.02
N GLY A 246 3.10 -8.75 -23.09
CA GLY A 246 4.21 -9.52 -23.64
C GLY A 246 3.86 -10.26 -24.93
N PRO A 247 4.84 -10.89 -25.59
CA PRO A 247 4.67 -11.49 -26.92
C PRO A 247 3.74 -12.72 -26.92
N ASN A 248 3.58 -13.38 -25.77
CA ASN A 248 2.72 -14.56 -25.61
C ASN A 248 1.41 -14.24 -24.88
N ALA A 249 1.07 -12.96 -24.70
CA ALA A 249 -0.17 -12.56 -24.05
C ALA A 249 -1.37 -13.02 -24.88
N ILE A 250 -2.33 -13.65 -24.22
CA ILE A 250 -3.57 -14.13 -24.86
C ILE A 250 -4.67 -13.07 -24.85
N PHE A 251 -4.53 -12.02 -24.02
CA PHE A 251 -5.42 -10.87 -24.01
C PHE A 251 -4.69 -9.61 -24.47
N HIS A 252 -5.34 -8.86 -25.36
CA HIS A 252 -4.88 -7.55 -25.79
C HIS A 252 -5.62 -6.48 -24.99
N THR A 253 -5.01 -6.05 -23.88
CA THR A 253 -5.59 -5.00 -23.02
C THR A 253 -5.21 -3.60 -23.51
N PRO A 254 -6.09 -2.59 -23.32
CA PRO A 254 -7.40 -2.68 -22.68
C PRO A 254 -8.47 -3.31 -23.59
N LEU A 255 -9.33 -4.13 -23.00
CA LEU A 255 -10.56 -4.60 -23.64
C LEU A 255 -11.54 -3.44 -23.91
N SER A 256 -12.45 -3.63 -24.87
CA SER A 256 -13.54 -2.69 -25.11
C SER A 256 -14.52 -2.64 -23.92
N GLY A 257 -15.36 -1.61 -23.87
CA GLY A 257 -16.38 -1.49 -22.82
C GLY A 257 -17.39 -2.64 -22.82
N GLU A 258 -17.77 -3.13 -24.00
CA GLU A 258 -18.64 -4.29 -24.19
C GLU A 258 -17.97 -5.58 -23.73
N GLN A 259 -16.74 -5.83 -24.19
CA GLN A 259 -15.94 -6.99 -23.75
C GLN A 259 -15.71 -7.00 -22.24
N THR A 260 -15.49 -5.83 -21.63
CA THR A 260 -15.33 -5.69 -20.18
C THR A 260 -16.63 -6.00 -19.44
N ALA A 261 -17.78 -5.62 -19.99
CA ALA A 261 -19.09 -5.92 -19.42
C ALA A 261 -19.39 -7.42 -19.49
N ASP A 262 -19.24 -8.04 -20.66
CA ASP A 262 -19.39 -9.49 -20.85
C ASP A 262 -18.51 -10.29 -19.89
N LEU A 263 -17.25 -9.84 -19.72
CA LEU A 263 -16.30 -10.45 -18.80
C LEU A 263 -16.73 -10.31 -17.34
N GLY A 264 -17.28 -9.15 -16.97
CA GLY A 264 -17.80 -8.89 -15.64
C GLY A 264 -19.04 -9.72 -15.33
N ASP A 265 -19.95 -9.87 -16.30
CA ASP A 265 -21.15 -10.69 -16.15
C ASP A 265 -20.78 -12.17 -15.99
N ALA A 266 -19.88 -12.71 -16.83
CA ALA A 266 -19.39 -14.08 -16.70
C ALA A 266 -18.68 -14.33 -15.36
N TRP A 267 -17.90 -13.35 -14.88
CA TRP A 267 -17.28 -13.43 -13.55
C TRP A 267 -18.31 -13.42 -12.43
N LEU A 268 -19.30 -12.52 -12.47
CA LEU A 268 -20.36 -12.43 -11.47
C LEU A 268 -21.17 -13.72 -11.40
N ASP A 269 -21.61 -14.22 -12.56
CA ASP A 269 -22.40 -15.45 -12.66
C ASP A 269 -21.64 -16.62 -12.03
N TYR A 270 -20.36 -16.82 -12.38
CA TYR A 270 -19.55 -17.88 -11.80
C TYR A 270 -19.36 -17.71 -10.29
N VAL A 271 -19.04 -16.51 -9.82
CA VAL A 271 -18.81 -16.25 -8.38
C VAL A 271 -20.07 -16.46 -7.55
N PHE A 272 -21.24 -16.11 -8.07
CA PHE A 272 -22.51 -16.35 -7.37
C PHE A 272 -22.92 -17.82 -7.35
N ASP A 273 -22.66 -18.55 -8.42
CA ASP A 273 -22.95 -19.99 -8.50
C ASP A 273 -21.93 -20.83 -7.73
N HIS A 274 -20.68 -20.36 -7.63
CA HIS A 274 -19.53 -21.06 -7.03
C HIS A 274 -18.75 -20.20 -6.02
N PRO A 275 -19.37 -19.69 -4.93
CA PRO A 275 -18.73 -18.75 -4.02
C PRO A 275 -17.52 -19.33 -3.27
N PHE A 276 -17.49 -20.65 -3.06
CA PHE A 276 -16.36 -21.33 -2.42
C PHE A 276 -15.15 -21.45 -3.33
N ASP A 277 -15.34 -21.61 -4.65
CA ASP A 277 -14.23 -21.63 -5.60
C ASP A 277 -13.50 -20.29 -5.61
N TRP A 278 -14.28 -19.20 -5.61
CA TRP A 278 -13.77 -17.84 -5.48
C TRP A 278 -13.00 -17.67 -4.16
N LEU A 279 -13.58 -18.09 -3.03
CA LEU A 279 -12.90 -18.03 -1.73
C LEU A 279 -11.58 -18.81 -1.75
N ASP A 280 -11.55 -20.00 -2.34
CA ASP A 280 -10.35 -20.83 -2.41
C ASP A 280 -9.25 -20.17 -3.25
N VAL A 281 -9.57 -19.59 -4.42
CA VAL A 281 -8.57 -18.86 -5.24
C VAL A 281 -7.97 -17.70 -4.45
N HIS A 282 -8.82 -16.88 -3.83
CA HIS A 282 -8.36 -15.71 -3.08
C HIS A 282 -7.64 -16.08 -1.79
N TRP A 283 -8.03 -17.18 -1.14
CA TRP A 283 -7.34 -17.71 0.03
C TRP A 283 -5.94 -18.21 -0.32
N ASP A 284 -5.80 -18.98 -1.40
CA ASP A 284 -4.50 -19.46 -1.88
C ASP A 284 -3.60 -18.29 -2.28
N ALA A 285 -4.13 -17.32 -3.04
CA ALA A 285 -3.41 -16.13 -3.43
C ALA A 285 -2.97 -15.31 -2.20
N TRP A 286 -3.84 -15.15 -1.20
CA TRP A 286 -3.52 -14.43 0.03
C TRP A 286 -2.45 -15.12 0.86
N LEU A 287 -2.56 -16.43 1.11
CA LEU A 287 -1.55 -17.20 1.85
C LEU A 287 -0.18 -17.14 1.16
N ARG A 288 -0.18 -17.14 -0.17
CA ARG A 288 1.03 -16.99 -0.97
C ARG A 288 1.59 -15.58 -0.87
N GLN A 289 0.74 -14.58 -1.02
CA GLN A 289 1.08 -13.17 -0.91
C GLN A 289 1.71 -12.82 0.44
N ILE A 290 1.20 -13.37 1.55
CA ILE A 290 1.76 -13.12 2.88
C ILE A 290 2.99 -13.99 3.23
N GLY A 291 3.49 -14.80 2.28
CA GLY A 291 4.72 -15.58 2.45
C GLY A 291 4.58 -16.87 3.28
N LEU A 292 3.36 -17.41 3.39
CA LEU A 292 3.11 -18.67 4.12
C LEU A 292 3.31 -19.90 3.23
N THR A 293 2.81 -19.88 2.00
CA THR A 293 2.84 -21.05 1.09
C THR A 293 3.91 -20.97 0.01
N ALA A 294 4.47 -19.79 -0.28
CA ALA A 294 5.61 -19.62 -1.19
C ALA A 294 6.56 -18.52 -0.68
N GLY A 295 7.76 -18.47 -1.27
CA GLY A 295 8.68 -17.35 -1.06
C GLY A 295 8.22 -16.09 -1.78
N GLU A 296 8.70 -14.93 -1.32
CA GLU A 296 8.31 -13.64 -1.87
C GLU A 296 8.91 -13.41 -3.24
N LEU A 297 8.07 -13.00 -4.20
CA LEU A 297 8.50 -12.68 -5.54
C LEU A 297 8.91 -11.21 -5.71
N VAL A 298 10.02 -10.99 -6.40
CA VAL A 298 10.52 -9.68 -6.84
C VAL A 298 10.63 -8.70 -5.67
N VAL A 299 11.52 -9.01 -4.73
CA VAL A 299 11.71 -8.19 -3.52
C VAL A 299 12.34 -6.84 -3.83
N TYR A 300 13.12 -6.75 -4.91
CA TYR A 300 13.73 -5.52 -5.39
C TYR A 300 13.92 -5.51 -6.91
N HIS A 301 13.74 -4.33 -7.52
CA HIS A 301 14.03 -4.12 -8.93
C HIS A 301 15.40 -3.42 -9.09
N PRO A 302 16.44 -4.10 -9.63
CA PRO A 302 17.84 -3.70 -9.49
C PRO A 302 18.28 -2.43 -10.21
N GLY A 303 17.46 -1.89 -11.11
CA GLY A 303 17.89 -0.77 -11.94
C GLY A 303 16.78 -0.01 -12.64
N ILE A 304 17.07 0.45 -13.84
CA ILE A 304 16.13 1.13 -14.73
C ILE A 304 16.01 0.25 -15.97
N ASP A 305 14.77 -0.15 -16.29
CA ASP A 305 14.50 -0.91 -17.51
C ASP A 305 14.93 -0.12 -18.76
N PRO A 306 15.30 -0.80 -19.86
CA PRO A 306 15.55 -0.16 -21.14
C PRO A 306 14.41 0.78 -21.50
N ASN A 307 14.74 2.02 -21.83
CA ASN A 307 13.73 3.06 -22.03
C ASN A 307 14.09 4.01 -23.17
N PRO A 308 13.09 4.54 -23.89
CA PRO A 308 13.30 5.46 -25.00
C PRO A 308 13.65 6.89 -24.52
N PHE A 309 13.64 7.14 -23.21
CA PHE A 309 13.82 8.47 -22.63
C PHE A 309 15.29 8.79 -22.28
N GLY A 310 16.19 7.82 -22.39
CA GLY A 310 17.60 7.97 -22.02
C GLY A 310 17.84 8.07 -20.51
N TYR A 311 16.91 7.59 -19.68
CA TYR A 311 17.14 7.56 -18.24
C TYR A 311 18.08 6.42 -17.87
N GLU A 312 19.14 6.78 -17.16
CA GLU A 312 20.15 5.86 -16.63
C GLU A 312 20.39 6.14 -15.14
N ILE A 313 21.03 5.20 -14.47
CA ILE A 313 21.39 5.35 -13.06
C ILE A 313 22.55 6.33 -12.97
N ALA A 314 22.32 7.50 -12.39
CA ALA A 314 23.35 8.54 -12.27
C ALA A 314 24.52 8.13 -11.35
N PHE A 315 24.25 7.35 -10.30
CA PHE A 315 25.24 6.94 -9.29
C PHE A 315 25.43 5.43 -9.30
N THR A 316 26.05 4.90 -10.36
CA THR A 316 26.17 3.45 -10.61
C THR A 316 26.84 2.70 -9.46
N ASP A 317 27.92 3.23 -8.87
CA ASP A 317 28.62 2.56 -7.76
C ASP A 317 27.79 2.52 -6.47
N SER A 318 27.02 3.59 -6.20
CA SER A 318 26.08 3.62 -5.08
C SER A 318 24.94 2.62 -5.30
N ASN A 319 24.42 2.51 -6.53
CA ASN A 319 23.41 1.52 -6.86
C ASN A 319 23.95 0.09 -6.75
N ARG A 320 25.20 -0.16 -7.17
CA ARG A 320 25.84 -1.47 -7.00
C ARG A 320 25.97 -1.84 -5.53
N THR A 321 26.44 -0.90 -4.70
CA THR A 321 26.55 -1.09 -3.24
C THR A 321 25.18 -1.38 -2.61
N LEU A 322 24.14 -0.67 -3.05
CA LEU A 322 22.76 -0.92 -2.62
C LEU A 322 22.28 -2.32 -3.02
N VAL A 323 22.49 -2.71 -4.28
CA VAL A 323 22.15 -4.05 -4.79
C VAL A 323 22.88 -5.12 -4.00
N ASP A 324 24.18 -4.95 -3.76
CA ASP A 324 25.01 -5.90 -3.01
C ASP A 324 24.53 -6.04 -1.56
N TYR A 325 24.17 -4.93 -0.92
CA TYR A 325 23.54 -4.94 0.40
C TYR A 325 22.23 -5.72 0.41
N LEU A 326 21.33 -5.49 -0.55
CA LEU A 326 20.04 -6.19 -0.64
C LEU A 326 20.21 -7.68 -0.93
N LYS A 327 21.22 -8.05 -1.73
CA LYS A 327 21.55 -9.45 -2.04
C LYS A 327 21.99 -10.26 -0.82
N LEU A 328 22.41 -9.62 0.29
CA LEU A 328 22.67 -10.32 1.55
C LEU A 328 21.40 -10.93 2.17
N PHE A 329 20.22 -10.50 1.70
CA PHE A 329 18.93 -10.86 2.28
C PHE A 329 18.01 -11.62 1.30
N VAL A 330 18.57 -12.20 0.23
CA VAL A 330 17.84 -13.04 -0.75
C VAL A 330 18.41 -14.47 -0.79
N SER A 331 17.61 -15.47 -1.16
CA SER A 331 17.95 -16.89 -0.97
C SER A 331 18.86 -17.49 -2.04
N ASP A 332 18.85 -16.96 -3.25
CA ASP A 332 19.50 -17.54 -4.44
C ASP A 332 20.39 -16.53 -5.19
N GLY A 333 20.65 -15.36 -4.56
CA GLY A 333 21.36 -14.24 -5.19
C GLY A 333 20.57 -13.52 -6.28
N SER A 334 19.42 -14.07 -6.69
CA SER A 334 18.42 -13.38 -7.49
C SER A 334 17.59 -12.50 -6.55
N LEU A 335 17.22 -11.31 -7.03
CA LEU A 335 16.35 -10.42 -6.25
C LEU A 335 14.87 -10.85 -6.35
N ASP A 336 14.65 -12.08 -6.78
CA ASP A 336 13.34 -12.67 -7.03
C ASP A 336 12.84 -13.49 -5.84
N SER A 337 13.71 -13.89 -4.90
CA SER A 337 13.35 -14.72 -3.74
C SER A 337 13.95 -14.17 -2.44
N GLY A 338 13.11 -13.59 -1.58
CA GLY A 338 13.54 -13.05 -0.28
C GLY A 338 13.88 -14.12 0.77
N LEU A 339 14.79 -13.79 1.71
CA LEU A 339 14.95 -14.55 2.95
C LEU A 339 13.76 -14.36 3.90
N PHE A 340 13.78 -15.03 5.05
CA PHE A 340 12.74 -14.95 6.07
C PHE A 340 12.33 -13.53 6.48
N ILE A 341 13.25 -12.55 6.40
CA ILE A 341 12.94 -11.14 6.70
C ILE A 341 11.99 -10.50 5.69
N TYR A 342 11.85 -11.04 4.48
CA TYR A 342 10.88 -10.56 3.51
C TYR A 342 9.48 -11.12 3.76
N ARG A 343 9.28 -12.06 4.69
CA ARG A 343 7.97 -12.68 4.91
C ARG A 343 6.92 -11.74 5.52
N PRO A 344 5.89 -11.32 4.75
CA PRO A 344 4.92 -10.33 5.22
C PRO A 344 4.13 -10.75 6.46
N PHE A 345 3.82 -12.05 6.63
CA PHE A 345 3.06 -12.53 7.78
C PHE A 345 3.72 -12.17 9.12
N ILE A 346 5.05 -12.07 9.19
CA ILE A 346 5.79 -11.67 10.39
C ILE A 346 5.35 -10.25 10.78
N TYR A 347 5.32 -9.35 9.82
CA TYR A 347 4.95 -7.96 10.02
C TYR A 347 3.46 -7.78 10.32
N LEU A 348 2.60 -8.65 9.77
CA LEU A 348 1.18 -8.70 10.12
C LEU A 348 0.97 -9.13 11.58
N LEU A 349 1.69 -10.16 12.05
CA LEU A 349 1.66 -10.58 13.45
C LEU A 349 2.17 -9.49 14.39
N LEU A 350 3.28 -8.86 14.02
CA LEU A 350 3.85 -7.71 14.73
C LEU A 350 2.87 -6.52 14.77
N ALA A 351 2.22 -6.21 13.65
CA ALA A 351 1.19 -5.18 13.56
C ALA A 351 -0.01 -5.51 14.46
N ALA A 352 -0.49 -6.76 14.46
CA ALA A 352 -1.59 -7.18 15.32
C ALA A 352 -1.23 -7.06 16.82
N ALA A 353 -0.05 -7.51 17.21
CA ALA A 353 0.44 -7.38 18.58
C ALA A 353 0.61 -5.91 19.00
N ALA A 354 1.21 -5.08 18.13
CA ALA A 354 1.40 -3.66 18.37
C ALA A 354 0.06 -2.93 18.46
N ALA A 355 -0.88 -3.18 17.54
CA ALA A 355 -2.24 -2.63 17.56
C ALA A 355 -2.94 -2.96 18.88
N TRP A 356 -3.00 -4.25 19.24
CA TRP A 356 -3.60 -4.71 20.48
C TRP A 356 -3.01 -3.96 21.68
N TRP A 357 -1.69 -3.87 21.79
CA TRP A 357 -1.05 -3.24 22.93
C TRP A 357 -1.24 -1.71 22.95
N LEU A 358 -0.96 -1.02 21.84
CA LEU A 358 -0.91 0.43 21.73
C LEU A 358 -2.29 1.10 21.86
N LEU A 359 -3.36 0.48 21.34
CA LEU A 359 -4.72 1.01 21.43
C LEU A 359 -5.22 1.17 22.88
N ARG A 360 -4.53 0.56 23.84
CA ARG A 360 -4.86 0.59 25.27
C ARG A 360 -3.97 1.53 26.10
N ARG A 361 -3.02 2.25 25.48
CA ARG A 361 -1.94 2.99 26.17
C ARG A 361 -2.11 4.52 26.16
N GLY A 362 -3.31 4.99 25.83
CA GLY A 362 -3.64 6.42 25.76
C GLY A 362 -3.74 6.95 24.32
N ARG A 363 -4.16 8.21 24.20
CA ARG A 363 -4.53 8.84 22.91
C ARG A 363 -3.40 8.82 21.88
N GLU A 364 -2.18 9.18 22.27
CA GLU A 364 -1.04 9.25 21.33
C GLU A 364 -0.62 7.86 20.85
N ALA A 365 -0.50 6.90 21.78
CA ALA A 365 -0.17 5.52 21.45
C ALA A 365 -1.25 4.87 20.58
N ALA A 366 -2.54 5.16 20.84
CA ALA A 366 -3.64 4.65 20.05
C ALA A 366 -3.60 5.08 18.58
N ILE A 367 -3.02 6.25 18.25
CA ILE A 367 -2.80 6.63 16.84
C ILE A 367 -1.82 5.70 16.15
N VAL A 368 -0.74 5.31 16.84
CA VAL A 368 0.22 4.34 16.29
C VAL A 368 -0.38 2.93 16.24
N GLY A 369 -1.23 2.58 17.21
CA GLY A 369 -2.05 1.36 17.14
C GLY A 369 -3.01 1.36 15.95
N ALA A 370 -3.62 2.50 15.63
CA ALA A 370 -4.46 2.65 14.44
C ALA A 370 -3.65 2.57 13.14
N LEU A 371 -2.41 3.07 13.12
CA LEU A 371 -1.48 2.85 12.00
C LEU A 371 -1.23 1.35 11.77
N ALA A 372 -1.02 0.57 12.83
CA ALA A 372 -0.88 -0.89 12.71
C ALA A 372 -2.16 -1.55 12.19
N LEU A 373 -3.34 -1.13 12.69
CA LEU A 373 -4.63 -1.59 12.15
C LEU A 373 -4.83 -1.21 10.68
N ALA A 374 -4.31 -0.07 10.23
CA ALA A 374 -4.39 0.31 8.82
C ALA A 374 -3.60 -0.66 7.92
N GLY A 375 -2.44 -1.15 8.38
CA GLY A 375 -1.67 -2.19 7.69
C GLY A 375 -2.43 -3.52 7.61
N LEU A 376 -3.17 -3.89 8.65
CA LEU A 376 -4.03 -5.07 8.64
C LEU A 376 -5.28 -4.88 7.76
N ALA A 377 -5.91 -3.70 7.82
CA ALA A 377 -7.09 -3.38 7.01
C ALA A 377 -6.75 -3.33 5.51
N TYR A 378 -5.55 -2.87 5.16
CA TYR A 378 -5.03 -2.90 3.80
C TYR A 378 -5.07 -4.32 3.19
N GLN A 379 -4.74 -5.35 3.97
CA GLN A 379 -4.76 -6.74 3.52
C GLN A 379 -6.16 -7.22 3.13
N VAL A 380 -7.20 -6.70 3.76
CA VAL A 380 -8.59 -7.03 3.38
C VAL A 380 -8.89 -6.56 1.96
N GLY A 381 -8.42 -5.38 1.57
CA GLY A 381 -8.61 -4.87 0.20
C GLY A 381 -7.89 -5.73 -0.84
N PHE A 382 -6.70 -6.22 -0.51
CA PHE A 382 -5.95 -7.13 -1.38
C PHE A 382 -6.56 -8.51 -1.46
N PHE A 383 -7.02 -9.05 -0.33
CA PHE A 383 -7.74 -10.32 -0.31
C PHE A 383 -8.89 -10.33 -1.32
N LEU A 384 -9.62 -9.21 -1.49
CA LEU A 384 -10.79 -9.14 -2.37
C LEU A 384 -10.48 -8.87 -3.84
N ALA A 385 -9.32 -8.29 -4.17
CA ALA A 385 -9.04 -7.74 -5.50
C ALA A 385 -7.58 -7.91 -5.94
N THR A 386 -6.95 -9.00 -5.51
CA THR A 386 -5.58 -9.31 -5.92
C THR A 386 -5.54 -9.76 -7.37
N VAL A 387 -4.45 -9.42 -8.07
CA VAL A 387 -4.15 -9.87 -9.44
C VAL A 387 -2.70 -10.37 -9.56
N ALA A 388 -2.00 -10.43 -8.43
CA ALA A 388 -0.60 -10.81 -8.31
C ALA A 388 -0.18 -10.88 -6.84
N THR A 389 0.77 -11.77 -6.51
CA THR A 389 1.23 -12.01 -5.12
C THR A 389 2.66 -11.50 -4.87
N GLN A 390 3.11 -10.53 -5.66
CA GLN A 390 4.46 -9.96 -5.55
C GLN A 390 4.67 -9.15 -4.26
N TYR A 391 5.92 -9.10 -3.78
CA TYR A 391 6.27 -8.44 -2.51
C TYR A 391 5.85 -6.96 -2.42
N ARG A 392 5.88 -6.23 -3.55
CA ARG A 392 5.47 -4.82 -3.60
C ARG A 392 4.04 -4.56 -3.12
N PHE A 393 3.16 -5.54 -3.22
CA PHE A 393 1.78 -5.42 -2.73
C PHE A 393 1.72 -5.44 -1.22
N GLU A 394 2.66 -6.11 -0.57
CA GLU A 394 2.75 -6.27 0.89
C GLU A 394 3.55 -5.18 1.59
N PHE A 395 4.30 -4.41 0.81
CA PHE A 395 5.16 -3.34 1.30
C PHE A 395 4.49 -2.38 2.31
N PRO A 396 3.22 -1.94 2.13
CA PRO A 396 2.55 -1.12 3.14
C PRO A 396 2.41 -1.81 4.49
N ALA A 397 1.94 -3.07 4.51
CA ALA A 397 1.75 -3.81 5.75
C ALA A 397 3.08 -4.02 6.49
N VAL A 398 4.16 -4.29 5.75
CA VAL A 398 5.52 -4.41 6.30
C VAL A 398 5.95 -3.12 7.00
N VAL A 399 5.92 -1.99 6.30
CA VAL A 399 6.35 -0.70 6.84
C VAL A 399 5.54 -0.31 8.08
N LEU A 400 4.22 -0.43 8.01
CA LEU A 400 3.35 -0.03 9.11
C LEU A 400 3.55 -0.93 10.33
N GLY A 401 3.71 -2.24 10.12
CA GLY A 401 4.06 -3.19 11.18
C GLY A 401 5.39 -2.87 11.85
N MET A 402 6.43 -2.54 11.05
CA MET A 402 7.75 -2.15 11.57
C MET A 402 7.68 -0.88 12.44
N LEU A 403 7.09 0.20 11.91
CA LEU A 403 6.99 1.47 12.64
C LEU A 403 6.20 1.32 13.94
N ALA A 404 5.07 0.60 13.90
CA ALA A 404 4.26 0.37 15.09
C ALA A 404 4.98 -0.48 16.13
N THR A 405 5.74 -1.49 15.70
CA THR A 405 6.52 -2.36 16.59
C THR A 405 7.63 -1.58 17.29
N VAL A 406 8.39 -0.76 16.56
CA VAL A 406 9.43 0.09 17.14
C VAL A 406 8.84 1.01 18.21
N ALA A 407 7.70 1.65 17.92
CA ALA A 407 7.01 2.50 18.89
C ALA A 407 6.51 1.71 20.12
N ALA A 408 5.93 0.52 19.91
CA ALA A 408 5.43 -0.34 20.97
C ALA A 408 6.56 -0.79 21.91
N VAL A 409 7.67 -1.28 21.36
CA VAL A 409 8.84 -1.70 22.11
C VAL A 409 9.43 -0.54 22.92
N ALA A 410 9.60 0.64 22.29
CA ALA A 410 10.15 1.82 22.96
C ALA A 410 9.29 2.28 24.15
N LEU A 411 7.95 2.32 23.98
CA LEU A 411 7.03 2.65 25.07
C LEU A 411 7.02 1.57 26.17
N ALA A 412 7.13 0.30 25.80
CA ALA A 412 7.15 -0.80 26.76
C ALA A 412 8.42 -0.76 27.63
N ILE A 413 9.59 -0.50 27.02
CA ILE A 413 10.86 -0.32 27.73
C ILE A 413 10.75 0.87 28.69
N ARG A 414 10.25 2.02 28.22
CA ARG A 414 10.06 3.21 29.06
C ARG A 414 9.18 2.92 30.28
N ALA A 415 8.02 2.28 30.06
CA ALA A 415 7.10 1.93 31.15
C ALA A 415 7.70 0.91 32.14
N ARG A 416 8.62 0.04 31.70
CA ARG A 416 9.36 -0.86 32.60
C ARG A 416 10.39 -0.11 33.44
N VAL A 417 11.15 0.80 32.84
CA VAL A 417 12.14 1.63 33.54
C VAL A 417 11.48 2.53 34.58
N GLU A 418 10.35 3.16 34.24
CA GLU A 418 9.58 3.99 35.18
C GLU A 418 9.05 3.18 36.38
N ARG A 419 8.56 1.95 36.17
CA ARG A 419 8.13 1.05 37.25
C ARG A 419 9.27 0.63 38.18
N HIS A 420 10.46 0.31 37.63
CA HIS A 420 11.62 -0.04 38.46
C HIS A 420 12.09 1.15 39.30
N ARG A 421 12.10 2.37 38.74
CA ARG A 421 12.45 3.59 39.50
C ARG A 421 11.45 3.88 40.61
N ALA A 422 10.15 3.70 40.35
CA ALA A 422 9.12 3.88 41.38
C ALA A 422 9.25 2.85 42.51
N SER A 423 9.56 1.59 42.17
CA SER A 423 9.74 0.52 43.17
C SER A 423 10.99 0.75 44.04
N ALA A 424 12.07 1.31 43.47
CA ALA A 424 13.29 1.65 44.21
C ALA A 424 13.15 2.91 45.09
N ALA A 425 12.15 3.75 44.83
CA ALA A 425 11.91 5.00 45.56
C ALA A 425 10.86 4.86 46.68
N ALA A 426 10.19 3.72 46.80
CA ALA A 426 9.26 3.47 47.90
C ALA A 426 10.05 3.27 49.21
N PRO A 427 9.81 4.07 50.27
CA PRO A 427 10.46 3.85 51.56
C PRO A 427 10.07 2.48 52.10
N GLY A 428 11.09 1.71 52.50
CA GLY A 428 10.95 0.35 53.06
C GLY A 428 10.47 0.33 54.50
#